data_AF-A0A444L777-F1
#
_entry.id   AF-A0A444L777-F1
#
_cell.length_a   1.000
_cell.length_b   1.000
_cell.length_c   1.000
_cell.angle_alpha   90.00
_cell.angle_beta   90.00
_cell.angle_gamma   90.00
#
_symmetry.space_group_name_H-M   'P 1'
#
loop_
_entity.id
_entity.type
_entity.pdbx_description
1 polymer ?
#
loop_
_entity_poly.entity_id
_entity_poly.type
_entity_poly.pdbx_seq_one_letter_code
_entity_poly.pdbx_strand_id
1 'polypeptide(L)'
;MTVDRLSFLAGISIASLLALSPLMLGTAAVLVRCSPSGEEQEALRADLVEVFLALQSAESRGADISAPLQSLNHALALIQDGKPESLDQARLIISEVNATVPRLLAEGDQSRLISSVGLYSFLASLAAVGALSYLYLPRLIWRSWVKAKRRWEVAAS
;
A
#
# COMPACT_ATOMS: atom_id res chain seq x y z
N MET A 1 -67.64 -6.35 53.15
CA MET A 1 -67.43 -5.94 51.75
C MET A 1 -66.12 -5.16 51.67
N THR A 2 -65.00 -5.85 51.60
CA THR A 2 -63.63 -5.27 51.70
C THR A 2 -62.72 -5.75 50.56
N VAL A 3 -63.30 -6.32 49.50
CA VAL A 3 -62.57 -6.94 48.38
C VAL A 3 -62.30 -5.93 47.24
N ASP A 4 -63.06 -4.84 47.14
CA ASP A 4 -62.98 -3.90 46.00
C ASP A 4 -61.83 -2.88 46.03
N ARG A 5 -61.13 -2.71 47.16
CA ARG A 5 -60.03 -1.74 47.23
C ARG A 5 -58.67 -2.29 46.81
N LEU A 6 -58.50 -3.61 46.75
CA LEU A 6 -57.23 -4.25 46.38
C LEU A 6 -57.08 -4.45 44.86
N SER A 7 -58.18 -4.63 44.13
CA SER A 7 -58.19 -4.71 42.66
C SER A 7 -57.89 -3.37 41.98
N PHE A 8 -58.29 -2.25 42.60
CA PHE A 8 -58.07 -0.92 42.05
C PHE A 8 -56.62 -0.43 42.16
N LEU A 9 -55.89 -0.84 43.20
CA LEU A 9 -54.47 -0.47 43.39
C LEU A 9 -53.53 -1.28 42.48
N ALA A 10 -53.89 -2.53 42.14
CA ALA A 10 -53.09 -3.35 41.22
C ALA A 10 -53.19 -2.91 39.75
N GLY A 11 -54.35 -2.39 39.31
CA GLY A 11 -54.56 -1.95 37.93
C GLY A 11 -53.81 -0.67 37.54
N ILE A 12 -53.59 0.25 38.49
CA ILE A 12 -52.94 1.55 38.22
C ILE A 12 -51.41 1.40 38.01
N SER A 13 -50.80 0.38 38.65
CA SER A 13 -49.36 0.12 38.55
C SER A 13 -48.94 -0.46 37.19
N ILE A 14 -49.79 -1.31 36.58
CA ILE A 14 -49.49 -2.00 35.32
C ILE A 14 -49.69 -1.07 34.11
N ALA A 15 -50.70 -0.18 34.16
CA ALA A 15 -50.96 0.79 33.09
C ALA A 15 -49.84 1.85 32.95
N SER A 16 -49.17 2.20 34.06
CA SER A 16 -48.09 3.20 34.07
C SER A 16 -46.77 2.65 33.50
N LEU A 17 -46.55 1.33 33.58
CA LEU A 17 -45.36 0.65 33.05
C LEU A 17 -45.41 0.41 31.54
N LEU A 18 -46.62 0.22 30.96
CA LEU A 18 -46.80 -0.01 29.52
C LEU A 18 -46.77 1.28 28.68
N ALA A 19 -47.09 2.43 29.27
CA ALA A 19 -47.06 3.71 28.56
C ALA A 19 -45.64 4.28 28.35
N LEU A 20 -44.63 3.80 29.11
CA LEU A 20 -43.23 4.25 28.99
C LEU A 20 -42.41 3.49 27.94
N SER A 21 -42.90 2.34 27.46
CA SER A 21 -42.20 1.46 26.51
C SER A 21 -42.04 2.05 25.10
N PRO A 22 -43.07 2.65 24.46
CA PRO A 22 -42.91 3.13 23.09
C PRO A 22 -42.17 4.48 23.00
N LEU A 23 -42.13 5.26 24.09
CA LEU A 23 -41.46 6.56 24.10
C LEU A 23 -39.93 6.44 24.21
N MET A 24 -39.42 5.39 24.87
CA MET A 24 -37.99 5.09 24.97
C MET A 24 -37.43 4.41 23.71
N LEU A 25 -38.27 3.76 22.90
CA LEU A 25 -37.86 3.20 21.61
C LEU A 25 -37.84 4.25 20.49
N GLY A 26 -38.69 5.27 20.57
CA GLY A 26 -38.73 6.39 19.61
C GLY A 26 -37.54 7.35 19.74
N THR A 27 -37.06 7.61 20.96
CA THR A 27 -35.90 8.50 21.18
C THR A 27 -34.57 7.82 20.85
N ALA A 28 -34.45 6.50 21.01
CA ALA A 28 -33.26 5.76 20.61
C ALA A 28 -33.07 5.76 19.07
N ALA A 29 -34.16 5.63 18.29
CA ALA A 29 -34.07 5.63 16.83
C ALA A 29 -33.74 7.02 16.24
N VAL A 30 -34.09 8.10 16.93
CA VAL A 30 -33.76 9.47 16.49
C VAL A 30 -32.34 9.89 16.89
N LEU A 31 -31.78 9.34 17.97
CA LEU A 31 -30.40 9.61 18.40
C LEU A 31 -29.33 8.80 17.65
N VAL A 32 -29.72 7.77 16.90
CA VAL A 32 -28.83 7.04 15.98
C VAL A 32 -28.65 7.79 14.64
N ARG A 33 -29.33 8.92 14.42
CA ARG A 33 -29.00 9.82 13.31
C ARG A 33 -27.66 10.52 13.56
N CYS A 34 -26.64 9.99 12.90
CA CYS A 34 -25.43 10.64 12.40
C CYS A 34 -24.93 11.85 13.20
N SER A 35 -23.90 11.62 14.01
CA SER A 35 -22.86 12.64 14.13
C SER A 35 -22.21 12.78 12.75
N PRO A 36 -22.26 13.96 12.10
CA PRO A 36 -21.67 14.17 10.77
C PRO A 36 -20.17 13.85 10.74
N SER A 37 -19.50 13.93 11.89
CA SER A 37 -18.09 13.58 12.04
C SER A 37 -17.77 12.10 11.81
N GLY A 38 -18.68 11.18 12.13
CA GLY A 38 -18.44 9.75 12.01
C GLY A 38 -18.54 9.26 10.56
N GLU A 39 -19.53 9.77 9.82
CA GLU A 39 -19.73 9.44 8.40
C GLU A 39 -18.61 10.02 7.53
N GLU A 40 -18.16 11.24 7.82
CA GLU A 40 -17.03 11.86 7.13
C GLU A 40 -15.71 11.14 7.40
N GLN A 41 -15.48 10.69 8.64
CA GLN A 41 -14.30 9.91 8.99
C GLN A 41 -14.28 8.56 8.27
N GLU A 42 -15.43 7.90 8.13
CA GLU A 42 -15.54 6.63 7.40
C GLU A 42 -15.25 6.83 5.90
N ALA A 43 -15.76 7.91 5.30
CA ALA A 43 -15.49 8.26 3.91
C ALA A 43 -13.99 8.54 3.67
N LEU A 44 -13.35 9.31 4.57
CA LEU A 44 -11.91 9.58 4.47
C LEU A 44 -11.05 8.32 4.63
N ARG A 45 -11.49 7.35 5.44
CA ARG A 45 -10.83 6.04 5.54
C ARG A 45 -10.93 5.26 4.23
N ALA A 46 -12.09 5.27 3.58
CA ALA A 46 -12.26 4.62 2.28
C ALA A 46 -11.34 5.24 1.23
N ASP A 47 -11.30 6.57 1.13
CA ASP A 47 -10.40 7.29 0.22
C ASP A 47 -8.92 6.99 0.52
N LEU A 48 -8.54 6.93 1.80
CA LEU A 48 -7.17 6.61 2.20
C LEU A 48 -6.77 5.20 1.76
N VAL A 49 -7.67 4.22 1.89
CA VAL A 49 -7.42 2.84 1.43
C VAL A 49 -7.27 2.79 -0.09
N GLU A 50 -8.11 3.51 -0.84
CA GLU A 50 -7.99 3.57 -2.30
C GLU A 50 -6.64 4.15 -2.74
N VAL A 51 -6.23 5.27 -2.15
CA VAL A 51 -4.92 5.88 -2.42
C VAL A 51 -3.78 4.96 -2.02
N PHE A 52 -3.88 4.28 -0.86
CA PHE A 52 -2.88 3.31 -0.43
C PHE A 52 -2.72 2.16 -1.43
N LEU A 53 -3.82 1.60 -1.94
CA LEU A 53 -3.78 0.55 -2.97
C LEU A 53 -3.14 1.06 -4.27
N ALA A 54 -3.43 2.32 -4.64
CA ALA A 54 -2.83 2.93 -5.80
C ALA A 54 -1.31 3.12 -5.64
N LEU A 55 -0.83 3.54 -4.46
CA LEU A 55 0.60 3.60 -4.13
C LEU A 55 1.26 2.21 -4.17
N GLN A 56 0.62 1.20 -3.59
CA GLN A 56 1.14 -0.17 -3.63
C GLN A 56 1.30 -0.66 -5.07
N SER A 57 0.36 -0.29 -5.95
CA SER A 57 0.48 -0.61 -7.37
C SER A 57 1.69 0.08 -8.02
N ALA A 58 2.03 1.30 -7.62
CA ALA A 58 3.22 2.02 -8.09
C ALA A 58 4.52 1.42 -7.52
N GLU A 59 4.54 1.04 -6.25
CA GLU A 59 5.68 0.33 -5.63
C GLU A 59 5.94 -1.00 -6.34
N SER A 60 4.90 -1.76 -6.65
CA SER A 60 5.04 -3.02 -7.40
C SER A 60 5.68 -2.81 -8.78
N ARG A 61 5.53 -1.61 -9.34
CA ARG A 61 6.16 -1.19 -10.60
C ARG A 61 7.58 -0.67 -10.42
N GLY A 62 8.08 -0.55 -9.19
CA GLY A 62 9.45 -0.12 -8.88
C GLY A 62 9.58 1.40 -8.70
N ALA A 63 8.49 2.09 -8.42
CA ALA A 63 8.50 3.50 -8.01
C ALA A 63 8.90 3.64 -6.53
N ASP A 64 9.61 4.71 -6.18
CA ASP A 64 9.88 5.05 -4.79
C ASP A 64 8.66 5.73 -4.16
N ILE A 65 8.05 5.06 -3.18
CA ILE A 65 6.85 5.52 -2.48
C ILE A 65 7.13 6.09 -1.09
N SER A 66 8.40 6.18 -0.67
CA SER A 66 8.77 6.48 0.72
C SER A 66 8.18 7.79 1.25
N ALA A 67 8.32 8.87 0.48
CA ALA A 67 7.80 10.20 0.84
C ALA A 67 6.26 10.27 0.85
N PRO A 68 5.54 9.88 -0.21
CA PRO A 68 4.08 9.94 -0.22
C PRO A 68 3.43 8.95 0.77
N LEU A 69 4.08 7.81 1.07
CA LEU A 69 3.62 6.92 2.14
C LEU A 69 3.73 7.55 3.54
N GLN A 70 4.79 8.32 3.80
CA GLN A 70 4.94 9.05 5.05
C GLN A 70 3.83 10.10 5.23
N SER A 71 3.51 10.84 4.15
CA SER A 71 2.39 11.78 4.15
C SER A 71 1.05 11.08 4.39
N LEU A 72 0.81 9.92 3.76
CA LEU A 72 -0.41 9.16 3.96
C LEU A 72 -0.56 8.62 5.40
N ASN A 73 0.55 8.20 6.03
CA ASN A 73 0.57 7.85 7.44
C ASN A 73 0.23 9.04 8.35
N HIS A 74 0.69 10.24 8.01
CA HIS A 74 0.31 11.45 8.73
C HIS A 74 -1.19 11.74 8.58
N ALA A 75 -1.76 11.57 7.38
CA ALA A 75 -3.21 11.67 7.18
C ALA A 75 -4.00 10.64 8.02
N LEU A 76 -3.51 9.41 8.13
CA LEU A 76 -4.13 8.38 8.97
C LEU A 76 -4.14 8.79 10.45
N ALA A 77 -3.04 9.36 10.97
CA ALA A 77 -2.98 9.85 12.34
C ALA A 77 -4.00 10.98 12.57
N LEU A 78 -4.13 11.91 11.62
CA LEU A 78 -5.11 13.00 11.68
C LEU A 78 -6.56 12.50 11.64
N ILE A 79 -6.84 11.43 10.87
CA ILE A 79 -8.15 10.76 10.86
C ILE A 79 -8.44 10.08 12.21
N GLN A 80 -7.43 9.51 12.87
CA GLN A 80 -7.61 8.89 14.19
C GLN A 80 -7.89 9.92 15.29
N ASP A 81 -7.30 11.12 15.20
CA ASP A 81 -7.56 12.22 16.12
C ASP A 81 -9.02 12.70 16.10
N GLY A 82 -9.73 12.54 14.96
CA GLY A 82 -11.17 12.76 14.83
C GLY A 82 -11.65 14.21 15.04
N LYS A 83 -10.72 15.18 15.11
CA LYS A 83 -11.04 16.61 15.20
C LYS A 83 -11.37 17.13 13.79
N PRO A 84 -12.33 18.06 13.65
CA PRO A 84 -12.74 18.58 12.34
C PRO A 84 -11.59 19.22 11.56
N GLU A 85 -10.74 20.01 12.22
CA GLU A 85 -9.56 20.61 11.58
C GLU A 85 -8.55 19.55 11.09
N SER A 86 -8.43 18.44 11.81
CA SER A 86 -7.58 17.30 11.45
C SER A 86 -8.14 16.54 10.25
N LEU A 87 -9.46 16.40 10.15
CA LEU A 87 -10.12 15.75 9.02
C LEU A 87 -9.96 16.56 7.72
N ASP A 88 -10.05 17.89 7.79
CA ASP A 88 -9.78 18.77 6.64
C ASP A 88 -8.32 18.66 6.18
N GLN A 89 -7.37 18.65 7.13
CA GLN A 89 -5.96 18.44 6.82
C GLN A 89 -5.70 17.06 6.22
N ALA A 90 -6.32 16.01 6.75
CA ALA A 90 -6.21 14.66 6.21
C ALA A 90 -6.74 14.59 4.78
N ARG A 91 -7.88 15.24 4.49
CA ARG A 91 -8.45 15.31 3.14
C ARG A 91 -7.50 15.97 2.15
N LEU A 92 -6.86 17.08 2.55
CA LEU A 92 -5.87 17.75 1.72
C LEU A 92 -4.67 16.84 1.43
N ILE A 93 -4.12 16.18 2.45
CA ILE A 93 -2.99 15.28 2.27
C ILE A 93 -3.34 14.10 1.36
N ILE A 94 -4.51 13.47 1.56
CA ILE A 94 -4.98 12.38 0.70
C ILE A 94 -5.09 12.86 -0.75
N SER A 95 -5.64 14.05 -0.98
CA SER A 95 -5.77 14.60 -2.33
C SER A 95 -4.43 14.91 -3.00
N GLU A 96 -3.47 15.43 -2.25
CA GLU A 96 -2.12 15.73 -2.73
C GLU A 96 -1.38 14.45 -3.09
N VAL A 97 -1.43 13.46 -2.19
CA VAL A 97 -0.82 12.15 -2.44
C VAL A 97 -1.48 11.48 -3.65
N ASN A 98 -2.81 11.51 -3.78
CA ASN A 98 -3.50 10.96 -4.95
C ASN A 98 -3.06 11.63 -6.26
N ALA A 99 -2.83 12.95 -6.26
CA ALA A 99 -2.32 13.67 -7.43
C ALA A 99 -0.89 13.25 -7.82
N THR A 100 -0.08 12.75 -6.87
CA THR A 100 1.28 12.24 -7.15
C THR A 100 1.30 10.81 -7.69
N VAL A 101 0.28 9.99 -7.42
CA VAL A 101 0.16 8.60 -7.90
C VAL A 101 0.42 8.42 -9.40
N PRO A 102 -0.20 9.17 -10.33
CA PRO A 102 0.02 8.96 -11.77
C PRO A 102 1.47 9.21 -12.19
N ARG A 103 2.16 10.15 -11.53
CA ARG A 103 3.58 10.39 -11.77
C ARG A 103 4.43 9.23 -11.27
N LEU A 104 4.15 8.70 -10.08
CA LEU A 104 4.86 7.55 -9.51
C LEU A 104 4.68 6.30 -10.38
N LEU A 105 3.48 6.08 -10.92
CA LEU A 105 3.23 4.98 -11.86
C LEU A 105 4.11 5.09 -13.12
N ALA A 106 4.26 6.30 -13.67
CA ALA A 106 5.11 6.54 -14.83
C ALA A 106 6.61 6.35 -14.51
N GLU A 107 7.06 6.80 -13.33
CA GLU A 107 8.44 6.59 -12.86
C GLU A 107 8.74 5.09 -12.64
N GLY A 108 7.80 4.34 -12.05
CA GLY A 108 7.92 2.89 -11.89
C GLY A 108 8.05 2.15 -13.22
N ASP A 109 7.22 2.50 -14.21
CA ASP A 109 7.29 1.88 -15.54
C ASP A 109 8.66 2.10 -16.22
N GLN A 110 9.30 3.25 -16.00
CA GLN A 110 10.68 3.51 -16.49
C GLN A 110 11.73 2.67 -15.75
N SER A 111 11.59 2.52 -14.43
CA SER A 111 12.53 1.77 -13.59
C SER A 111 12.60 0.28 -13.95
N ARG A 112 11.46 -0.32 -14.32
CA ARG A 112 11.38 -1.70 -14.82
C ARG A 112 12.17 -1.92 -16.10
N LEU A 113 12.15 -0.96 -17.02
CA LEU A 113 12.87 -1.07 -18.29
C LEU A 113 14.39 -1.06 -18.08
N ILE A 114 14.88 -0.19 -17.19
CA ILE A 114 16.32 -0.07 -16.92
C ILE A 114 16.85 -1.34 -16.24
N SER A 115 16.10 -1.89 -15.29
CA SER A 115 16.51 -3.09 -14.54
C SER A 115 16.55 -4.35 -15.43
N SER A 116 15.57 -4.50 -16.32
CA SER A 116 15.53 -5.64 -17.24
C SER A 116 16.61 -5.54 -18.32
N VAL A 117 16.84 -4.36 -18.91
CA VAL A 117 17.91 -4.15 -19.90
C VAL A 117 19.30 -4.42 -19.30
N GLY A 118 19.55 -4.02 -18.05
CA GLY A 118 20.82 -4.30 -17.37
C GLY A 118 21.12 -5.79 -17.25
N LEU A 119 20.12 -6.59 -16.86
CA LEU A 119 20.28 -8.03 -16.68
C LEU A 119 20.50 -8.76 -18.01
N TYR A 120 19.72 -8.42 -19.05
CA TYR A 120 19.93 -8.98 -20.39
C TYR A 120 21.29 -8.58 -20.99
N SER A 121 21.73 -7.34 -20.78
CA SER A 121 23.05 -6.88 -21.22
C SER A 121 24.18 -7.66 -20.55
N PHE A 122 24.07 -7.91 -19.24
CA PHE A 122 25.05 -8.72 -18.52
C PHE A 122 25.09 -10.17 -19.03
N LEU A 123 23.93 -10.82 -19.21
CA LEU A 123 23.86 -12.17 -19.77
C LEU A 123 24.42 -12.22 -21.21
N ALA A 124 24.09 -11.24 -22.05
CA ALA A 124 24.58 -11.14 -23.42
C ALA A 124 26.11 -10.94 -23.45
N SER A 125 26.65 -10.10 -22.57
CA SER A 125 28.09 -9.90 -22.42
C SER A 125 28.78 -11.19 -21.99
N LEU A 126 28.24 -11.89 -20.99
CA LEU A 126 28.79 -13.16 -20.51
C LEU A 126 28.78 -14.23 -21.61
N ALA A 127 27.69 -14.32 -22.38
CA ALA A 127 27.57 -15.21 -23.51
C ALA A 127 28.56 -14.84 -24.63
N ALA A 128 28.71 -13.55 -24.94
CA ALA A 128 29.68 -13.07 -25.93
C ALA A 128 31.12 -13.41 -25.52
N VAL A 129 31.49 -13.17 -24.26
CA VAL A 129 32.82 -13.52 -23.73
C VAL A 129 33.05 -15.02 -23.79
N GLY A 130 32.05 -15.83 -23.44
CA GLY A 130 32.11 -17.30 -23.57
C GLY A 130 32.34 -17.75 -25.02
N ALA A 131 31.57 -17.19 -25.97
CA ALA A 131 31.70 -17.50 -27.39
C ALA A 131 33.07 -17.07 -27.96
N LEU A 132 33.52 -15.86 -27.62
CA LEU A 132 34.85 -15.36 -27.97
C LEU A 132 35.94 -16.25 -27.40
N SER A 133 35.83 -16.64 -26.13
CA SER A 133 36.78 -17.53 -25.47
C SER A 133 36.86 -18.87 -26.21
N TYR A 134 35.73 -19.49 -26.53
CA TYR A 134 35.70 -20.76 -27.23
C TYR A 134 36.35 -20.70 -28.63
N LEU A 135 36.12 -19.63 -29.38
CA LEU A 135 36.70 -19.43 -30.71
C LEU A 135 38.21 -19.10 -30.68
N TYR A 136 38.66 -18.31 -29.70
CA TYR A 136 40.04 -17.81 -29.67
C TYR A 136 41.00 -18.64 -28.81
N LEU A 137 40.52 -19.37 -27.80
CA LEU A 137 41.37 -20.23 -26.97
C LEU A 137 42.23 -21.22 -27.79
N PRO A 138 41.67 -21.97 -28.76
CA PRO A 138 42.46 -22.93 -29.54
C PRO A 138 43.61 -22.25 -30.28
N ARG A 139 43.36 -21.06 -30.85
CA ARG A 139 44.38 -20.27 -31.56
C ARG A 139 45.42 -19.69 -30.62
N LEU A 140 45.04 -19.21 -29.44
CA LEU A 140 45.98 -18.70 -28.44
C LEU A 140 46.85 -19.81 -27.86
N ILE A 141 46.26 -20.94 -27.50
CA ILE A 141 46.98 -22.11 -26.99
C ILE A 141 47.98 -22.58 -28.04
N TRP A 142 47.56 -22.71 -29.30
CA TRP A 142 48.44 -23.11 -30.39
C TRP A 142 49.63 -22.15 -30.57
N ARG A 143 49.37 -20.83 -30.58
CA ARG A 143 50.43 -19.82 -30.68
C ARG A 143 51.39 -19.85 -29.49
N SER A 144 50.87 -19.98 -28.28
CA SER A 144 51.67 -20.08 -27.05
C SER A 144 52.51 -21.36 -27.05
N TRP A 145 51.94 -22.48 -27.51
CA TRP A 145 52.63 -23.76 -27.62
C TRP A 145 53.79 -23.70 -28.62
N VAL A 146 53.57 -23.15 -29.82
CA VAL A 146 54.64 -22.96 -30.83
C VAL A 146 55.75 -22.06 -30.30
N LYS A 147 55.40 -20.97 -29.59
CA LYS A 147 56.37 -20.03 -29.03
C LYS A 147 57.19 -20.67 -27.89
N ALA A 148 56.57 -21.53 -27.08
CA ALA A 148 57.26 -22.31 -26.05
C ALA A 148 58.22 -23.33 -26.67
N LYS A 149 57.77 -24.10 -27.67
CA LYS A 149 58.60 -25.09 -28.40
C LYS A 149 59.86 -24.46 -29.01
N ARG A 150 59.75 -23.27 -29.63
CA ARG A 150 60.91 -22.55 -30.21
C ARG A 150 62.00 -22.18 -29.20
N ARG A 151 61.66 -22.04 -27.91
CA ARG A 151 62.65 -21.69 -26.87
C ARG A 151 63.46 -22.89 -26.38
N TRP A 152 62.99 -24.11 -26.61
CA TRP A 152 63.66 -25.32 -26.14
C TRP A 152 64.84 -25.73 -27.02
N GLU A 153 64.84 -25.34 -28.30
CA GLU A 153 65.93 -25.68 -29.24
C GLU A 153 67.20 -24.84 -29.02
N VAL A 154 67.11 -23.68 -28.37
CA VAL A 154 68.25 -22.77 -28.16
C VAL A 154 69.02 -23.06 -26.86
N ALA A 155 68.47 -23.89 -25.98
CA ALA A 155 69.12 -24.27 -24.71
C ALA A 155 69.86 -25.62 -24.76
N ALA A 156 69.80 -26.33 -25.90
CA ALA A 156 70.35 -27.67 -26.07
C ALA A 156 71.63 -27.73 -26.94
N SER A 157 72.21 -26.58 -27.31
CA SER A 157 73.48 -26.47 -28.05
C SER A 157 74.60 -25.91 -27.19
#